data_AF-A0A1X9LMT6-F1
#
_entry.id   AF-A0A1X9LMT6-F1
#
_cell.length_a   1.000
_cell.length_b   1.000
_cell.length_c   1.000
_cell.angle_alpha   90.00
_cell.angle_beta   90.00
_cell.angle_gamma   90.00
#
_symmetry.space_group_name_H-M   'P 1'
#
loop_
_entity.id
_entity.type
_entity.pdbx_description
1 polymer ?
#
loop_
_entity_poly.entity_id
_entity_poly.type
_entity_poly.pdbx_seq_one_letter_code
_entity_poly.pdbx_strand_id
1 'polypeptide(L)'
;MDASAGSPQRRARQGRALAFWETVPTILVDHRLDVLDSNVLAQALSEAFRPGENLALFSFLSPDRDASDPRWKEMSAVVAGLLRESLDERDEDRGSQRIVGELSSKSRDFAEVWASPETVARTRGDIAFEGTRAGDLRMSYQMLSVLDQDDSALMVFVPSDEASRTALDRLRSDLAVNAVAAP
;
A
#
# COMPACT_ATOMS: atom_id res chain seq x y z
N MET A 1 -11.60 17.59 -12.39
CA MET A 1 -12.07 16.44 -13.18
C MET A 1 -10.96 15.42 -13.10
N ASP A 2 -11.16 14.40 -12.28
CA ASP A 2 -10.14 13.41 -11.94
C ASP A 2 -10.05 12.37 -13.06
N ALA A 3 -8.91 12.35 -13.76
CA ALA A 3 -8.68 11.45 -14.89
C ALA A 3 -7.95 10.15 -14.48
N SER A 4 -7.60 9.93 -13.21
CA SER A 4 -7.02 8.64 -12.76
C SER A 4 -8.04 7.50 -12.67
N ALA A 5 -9.30 7.82 -12.98
CA ALA A 5 -10.37 6.85 -13.04
C ALA A 5 -10.35 6.08 -14.36
N GLY A 6 -9.45 5.09 -14.49
CA GLY A 6 -9.54 4.09 -15.54
C GLY A 6 -10.98 3.60 -15.73
N SER A 7 -11.39 3.35 -16.98
CA SER A 7 -12.80 3.11 -17.33
C SER A 7 -13.45 2.06 -16.41
N PRO A 8 -14.73 2.20 -16.00
CA PRO A 8 -15.36 1.30 -15.04
C PRO A 8 -15.22 -0.20 -15.38
N GLN A 9 -15.30 -0.55 -16.67
CA GLN A 9 -15.07 -1.91 -17.15
C GLN A 9 -13.64 -2.42 -16.90
N ARG A 10 -12.65 -1.53 -16.90
CA ARG A 10 -11.25 -1.85 -16.71
C ARG A 10 -10.93 -2.13 -15.25
N ARG A 11 -11.42 -1.29 -14.33
CA ARG A 11 -11.37 -1.55 -12.89
C ARG A 11 -12.05 -2.87 -12.54
N ALA A 12 -13.21 -3.14 -13.13
CA ALA A 12 -13.90 -4.41 -12.94
C ALA A 12 -13.10 -5.62 -13.43
N ARG A 13 -12.30 -5.49 -14.52
CA ARG A 13 -11.40 -6.56 -14.97
C ARG A 13 -10.21 -6.75 -14.02
N GLN A 14 -9.69 -5.67 -13.44
CA GLN A 14 -8.57 -5.71 -12.49
C GLN A 14 -8.96 -6.36 -11.17
N GLY A 15 -10.10 -5.96 -10.58
CA GLY A 15 -10.60 -6.59 -9.36
C GLY A 15 -10.86 -8.08 -9.54
N ARG A 16 -11.32 -8.51 -10.72
CA ARG A 16 -11.45 -9.93 -11.05
C ARG A 16 -10.09 -10.65 -11.12
N ALA A 17 -9.05 -10.00 -11.65
CA ALA A 17 -7.71 -10.59 -11.70
C ALA A 17 -7.08 -10.70 -10.30
N LEU A 18 -7.22 -9.65 -9.47
CA LEU A 18 -6.77 -9.63 -8.08
C LEU A 18 -7.49 -10.67 -7.22
N ALA A 19 -8.80 -10.86 -7.43
CA ALA A 19 -9.58 -11.87 -6.73
C ALA A 19 -9.07 -13.30 -6.99
N PHE A 20 -8.42 -13.55 -8.14
CA PHE A 20 -7.84 -14.86 -8.47
C PHE A 20 -6.51 -15.11 -7.73
N TRP A 21 -5.86 -14.07 -7.20
CA TRP A 21 -4.65 -14.18 -6.39
C TRP A 21 -5.03 -14.47 -4.93
N GLU A 22 -5.56 -15.67 -4.70
CA GLU A 22 -6.13 -16.07 -3.41
C GLU A 22 -5.08 -16.36 -2.32
N THR A 23 -3.83 -16.59 -2.71
CA THR A 23 -2.76 -17.06 -1.81
C THR A 23 -1.71 -16.00 -1.50
N VAL A 24 -1.71 -14.87 -2.22
CA VAL A 24 -0.68 -13.84 -2.10
C VAL A 24 -1.38 -12.50 -1.86
N PRO A 25 -1.17 -11.82 -0.73
CA PRO A 25 -1.70 -10.48 -0.50
C PRO A 25 -1.26 -9.54 -1.62
N THR A 26 -2.20 -8.80 -2.20
CA THR A 26 -1.91 -7.90 -3.32
C THR A 26 -2.84 -6.70 -3.32
N ILE A 27 -2.26 -5.53 -3.59
CA ILE A 27 -2.98 -4.27 -3.80
C ILE A 27 -2.61 -3.67 -5.15
N LEU A 28 -3.53 -2.93 -5.74
CA LEU A 28 -3.31 -2.08 -6.91
C LEU A 28 -3.35 -0.63 -6.44
N VAL A 29 -2.31 0.13 -6.74
CA VAL A 29 -2.19 1.55 -6.41
C VAL A 29 -1.96 2.40 -7.65
N ASP A 30 -2.33 3.67 -7.59
CA ASP A 30 -1.90 4.67 -8.59
C ASP A 30 -0.61 5.39 -8.18
N HIS A 31 -0.13 6.30 -9.03
CA HIS A 31 1.05 7.15 -8.80
C HIS A 31 0.93 8.05 -7.55
N ARG A 32 -0.27 8.27 -7.01
CA ARG A 32 -0.50 9.03 -5.78
C ARG A 32 -0.55 8.14 -4.54
N LEU A 33 -0.38 6.83 -4.75
CA LEU A 33 -0.49 5.78 -3.74
C LEU A 33 -1.92 5.63 -3.20
N ASP A 34 -2.93 6.00 -3.98
CA ASP A 34 -4.32 5.65 -3.72
C ASP A 34 -4.52 4.16 -4.01
N VAL A 35 -5.10 3.43 -3.05
CA VAL A 35 -5.45 2.01 -3.24
C VAL A 35 -6.68 1.93 -4.12
N LEU A 36 -6.48 1.55 -5.37
CA LEU A 36 -7.53 1.40 -6.37
C LEU A 36 -8.33 0.12 -6.15
N ASP A 37 -7.65 -0.96 -5.74
CA ASP A 37 -8.25 -2.27 -5.49
C ASP A 37 -7.32 -3.14 -4.63
N SER A 38 -7.87 -4.16 -3.96
CA SER A 38 -7.10 -5.08 -3.13
C SER A 38 -7.83 -6.40 -2.88
N ASN A 39 -7.07 -7.48 -2.74
CA ASN A 39 -7.65 -8.76 -2.33
C ASN A 39 -7.90 -8.79 -0.81
N VAL A 40 -8.80 -9.69 -0.39
CA VAL A 40 -9.21 -9.85 1.01
C VAL A 40 -8.03 -10.17 1.94
N LEU A 41 -6.99 -10.83 1.41
CA LEU A 41 -5.82 -11.20 2.17
C LEU A 41 -4.94 -9.97 2.47
N ALA A 42 -4.79 -9.03 1.52
CA ALA A 42 -4.11 -7.76 1.76
C ALA A 42 -4.87 -6.89 2.78
N GLN A 43 -6.19 -6.79 2.65
CA GLN A 43 -7.01 -6.03 3.61
C GLN A 43 -6.93 -6.60 5.04
N ALA A 44 -6.62 -7.89 5.18
CA ALA A 44 -6.41 -8.53 6.48
C ALA A 44 -5.00 -8.29 7.05
N LEU A 45 -4.03 -7.85 6.24
CA LEU A 45 -2.71 -7.44 6.72
C LEU A 45 -2.74 -6.01 7.28
N SER A 46 -3.48 -5.10 6.65
CA SER A 46 -3.55 -3.70 7.07
C SER A 46 -4.82 -3.03 6.58
N GLU A 47 -5.39 -2.15 7.41
CA GLU A 47 -6.50 -1.29 7.00
C GLU A 47 -6.11 -0.31 5.90
N ALA A 48 -4.82 0.08 5.84
CA ALA A 48 -4.26 0.91 4.78
C ALA A 48 -4.46 0.32 3.39
N PHE A 49 -4.68 -0.99 3.28
CA PHE A 49 -4.82 -1.71 2.02
C PHE A 49 -6.28 -1.81 1.57
N ARG A 50 -7.23 -1.15 2.22
CA ARG A 50 -8.62 -1.11 1.75
C ARG A 50 -8.74 -0.18 0.53
N PRO A 51 -9.56 -0.53 -0.48
CA PRO A 51 -9.78 0.36 -1.61
C PRO A 51 -10.35 1.72 -1.17
N GLY A 52 -9.79 2.81 -1.71
CA GLY A 52 -10.13 4.18 -1.35
C GLY A 52 -9.25 4.80 -0.25
N GLU A 53 -8.42 4.00 0.43
CA GLU A 53 -7.37 4.53 1.32
C GLU A 53 -6.18 5.06 0.51
N ASN A 54 -5.48 6.05 1.05
CA ASN A 54 -4.22 6.54 0.50
C ASN A 54 -3.06 6.12 1.41
N LEU A 55 -2.08 5.39 0.87
CA LEU A 55 -0.99 4.83 1.68
C LEU A 55 -0.12 5.92 2.33
N ALA A 56 0.04 7.09 1.70
CA ALA A 56 0.79 8.20 2.26
C ALA A 56 0.05 8.89 3.38
N LEU A 57 -1.23 9.20 3.19
CA LEU A 57 -2.05 9.77 4.25
C LEU A 57 -2.12 8.82 5.46
N PHE A 58 -2.35 7.53 5.21
CA PHE A 58 -2.39 6.52 6.27
C PHE A 58 -1.05 6.43 7.00
N SER A 59 0.07 6.38 6.27
CA SER A 59 1.40 6.22 6.87
C SER A 59 1.77 7.39 7.78
N PHE A 60 1.32 8.61 7.51
CA PHE A 60 1.78 9.80 8.22
C PHE A 60 0.74 10.44 9.16
N LEU A 61 -0.55 10.16 8.97
CA LEU A 61 -1.65 10.79 9.71
C LEU A 61 -2.47 9.84 10.59
N SER A 62 -2.26 8.52 10.52
CA SER A 62 -2.98 7.58 11.37
C SER A 62 -2.69 7.82 12.87
N PRO A 63 -3.72 7.78 13.75
CA PRO A 63 -3.59 8.16 15.16
C PRO A 63 -2.76 7.16 15.99
N ASP A 64 -2.72 5.88 15.58
CA ASP A 64 -2.00 4.81 16.27
C ASP A 64 -0.51 4.73 15.89
N ARG A 65 0.01 5.78 15.25
CA ARG A 65 1.36 5.81 14.69
C ARG A 65 2.41 6.13 15.76
N ASP A 66 3.40 5.25 15.90
CA ASP A 66 4.60 5.50 16.69
C ASP A 66 5.76 5.97 15.80
N ALA A 67 6.07 7.26 15.82
CA ALA A 67 7.20 7.84 15.08
C ALA A 67 8.57 7.34 15.56
N SER A 68 8.64 6.72 16.74
CA SER A 68 9.86 6.12 17.26
C SER A 68 10.12 4.71 16.70
N ASP A 69 9.11 4.05 16.09
CA ASP A 69 9.25 2.74 15.47
C ASP A 69 10.19 2.82 14.25
N PRO A 70 11.35 2.12 14.28
CA PRO A 70 12.29 2.08 13.16
C PRO A 70 11.66 1.59 11.85
N ARG A 71 10.68 0.69 11.91
CA ARG A 71 10.03 0.10 10.74
C ARG A 71 9.08 1.08 10.09
N TRP A 72 8.38 1.86 10.93
CA TRP A 72 7.60 2.98 10.45
C TRP A 72 8.50 4.00 9.72
N LYS A 73 9.67 4.34 10.29
CA LYS A 73 10.63 5.26 9.66
C LYS A 73 11.09 4.75 8.28
N GLU A 74 11.36 3.46 8.17
CA GLU A 74 11.75 2.87 6.88
C GLU A 74 10.60 2.95 5.86
N MET A 75 9.40 2.53 6.24
CA MET A 75 8.26 2.51 5.33
C MET A 75 7.82 3.91 4.90
N SER A 76 7.80 4.85 5.84
CA SER A 76 7.46 6.24 5.57
C SER A 76 8.45 6.92 4.63
N ALA A 77 9.75 6.60 4.73
CA ALA A 77 10.75 7.06 3.77
C ALA A 77 10.51 6.48 2.37
N VAL A 78 10.12 5.21 2.25
CA VAL A 78 9.74 4.59 0.96
C VAL A 78 8.54 5.32 0.37
N VAL A 79 7.49 5.53 1.15
CA VAL A 79 6.26 6.20 0.71
C VAL A 79 6.52 7.64 0.27
N ALA A 80 7.32 8.40 1.03
CA ALA A 80 7.74 9.73 0.63
C ALA A 80 8.64 9.72 -0.62
N GLY A 81 9.43 8.66 -0.81
CA GLY A 81 10.25 8.46 -2.01
C GLY A 81 9.40 8.26 -3.26
N LEU A 82 8.40 7.37 -3.17
CA LEU A 82 7.46 7.10 -4.26
C LEU A 82 6.64 8.34 -4.64
N LEU A 83 6.19 9.14 -3.64
CA LEU A 83 5.51 10.41 -3.93
C LEU A 83 6.40 11.44 -4.63
N ARG A 84 7.70 11.48 -4.29
CA ARG A 84 8.65 12.38 -4.96
C ARG A 84 8.88 11.97 -6.40
N GLU A 85 9.14 10.68 -6.64
CA GLU A 85 9.28 10.14 -8.00
C GLU A 85 8.03 10.45 -8.85
N SER A 86 6.84 10.27 -8.27
CA SER A 86 5.57 10.58 -8.94
C SER A 86 5.45 12.07 -9.35
N LEU A 87 5.88 12.99 -8.48
CA LEU A 87 5.89 14.43 -8.76
C LEU A 87 6.97 14.83 -9.77
N ASP A 88 8.14 14.22 -9.71
CA ASP A 88 9.26 14.52 -10.62
C ASP A 88 8.96 14.07 -12.06
N GLU A 89 8.21 12.99 -12.23
CA GLU A 89 7.78 12.49 -13.54
C GLU A 89 6.63 13.29 -14.17
N ARG A 90 5.86 14.03 -13.37
CA ARG A 90 4.58 14.63 -13.77
C ARG A 90 4.55 16.13 -13.51
N ASP A 91 4.92 16.89 -14.54
CA ASP A 91 4.70 18.33 -14.57
C ASP A 91 3.20 18.62 -14.36
N GLU A 92 2.87 19.26 -13.24
CA GLU A 92 1.51 19.70 -12.85
C GLU A 92 0.53 18.64 -12.28
N ASP A 93 1.00 17.58 -11.62
CA ASP A 93 0.08 16.73 -10.83
C ASP A 93 -0.44 17.43 -9.56
N ARG A 94 -1.53 18.17 -9.71
CA ARG A 94 -2.23 18.87 -8.62
C ARG A 94 -2.71 17.94 -7.50
N GLY A 95 -2.95 16.65 -7.79
CA GLY A 95 -3.37 15.68 -6.80
C GLY A 95 -2.23 15.34 -5.84
N SER A 96 -1.08 14.91 -6.37
CA SER A 96 0.12 14.69 -5.57
C SER A 96 0.57 15.95 -4.83
N GLN A 97 0.51 17.14 -5.47
CA GLN A 97 0.81 18.41 -4.80
C GLN A 97 -0.10 18.68 -3.60
N ARG A 98 -1.40 18.34 -3.70
CA ARG A 98 -2.34 18.47 -2.58
C ARG A 98 -1.99 17.52 -1.44
N ILE A 99 -1.68 16.26 -1.75
CA ILE A 99 -1.29 15.25 -0.75
C ILE A 99 -0.03 15.71 -0.01
N VAL A 100 1.01 16.12 -0.73
CA VAL A 100 2.25 16.63 -0.13
C VAL A 100 2.00 17.88 0.71
N GLY A 101 1.17 18.82 0.23
CA GLY A 101 0.81 20.03 0.97
C GLY A 101 0.05 19.71 2.27
N GLU A 102 -0.91 18.79 2.20
CA GLU A 102 -1.65 18.32 3.38
C GLU A 102 -0.71 17.65 4.40
N LEU A 103 0.09 16.68 3.95
CA LEU A 103 1.05 15.96 4.79
C LEU A 103 2.07 16.90 5.44
N SER A 104 2.62 17.84 4.66
CA SER A 104 3.56 18.85 5.17
C SER A 104 2.96 19.75 6.25
N SER A 105 1.65 20.03 6.15
CA SER A 105 0.95 20.88 7.13
C SER A 105 0.52 20.15 8.39
N LYS A 106 0.24 18.84 8.29
CA LYS A 106 -0.36 18.04 9.38
C LYS A 106 0.62 17.07 10.06
N SER A 107 1.75 16.76 9.43
CA SER A 107 2.74 15.80 9.94
C SER A 107 4.15 16.39 9.93
N ARG A 108 4.65 16.69 11.12
CA ARG A 108 6.04 17.12 11.30
C ARG A 108 7.02 16.08 10.79
N ASP A 109 6.75 14.80 11.06
CA ASP A 109 7.62 13.71 10.62
C ASP A 109 7.63 13.57 9.09
N PHE A 110 6.49 13.80 8.42
CA PHE A 110 6.48 13.89 6.96
C PHE A 110 7.38 15.03 6.48
N ALA A 111 7.26 16.22 7.04
CA ALA A 111 8.07 17.36 6.63
C ALA A 111 9.58 17.10 6.81
N GLU A 112 9.97 16.42 7.90
CA GLU A 112 11.36 16.01 8.15
C GLU A 112 11.84 14.96 7.14
N VAL A 113 11.07 13.91 6.88
CA VAL A 113 11.40 12.88 5.87
C VAL A 113 11.42 13.47 4.45
N TRP A 114 10.48 14.35 4.12
CA TRP A 114 10.36 14.98 2.82
C TRP A 114 11.52 15.94 2.51
N ALA A 115 12.07 16.60 3.53
CA ALA A 115 13.25 17.45 3.37
C ALA A 115 14.56 16.66 3.22
N SER A 116 14.56 15.36 3.55
CA SER A 116 15.76 14.52 3.48
C SER A 116 16.12 14.14 2.03
N PRO A 117 17.38 14.32 1.61
CA PRO A 117 17.87 13.87 0.30
C PRO A 117 18.01 12.35 0.20
N GLU A 118 17.96 11.62 1.32
CA GLU A 118 18.02 10.15 1.34
C GLU A 118 16.68 9.49 0.99
N THR A 119 15.63 10.28 0.78
CA THR A 119 14.28 9.81 0.50
C THR A 119 14.17 9.39 -0.97
N VAL A 120 14.53 8.14 -1.22
CA VAL A 120 14.54 7.52 -2.56
C VAL A 120 13.40 6.52 -2.67
N ALA A 121 12.71 6.52 -3.82
CA ALA A 121 11.71 5.52 -4.15
C ALA A 121 12.31 4.11 -4.10
N ARG A 122 11.62 3.19 -3.42
CA ARG A 122 11.98 1.77 -3.42
C ARG A 122 10.79 0.97 -3.93
N THR A 123 10.99 0.27 -5.03
CA THR A 123 9.98 -0.63 -5.62
C THR A 123 10.04 -2.04 -5.06
N ARG A 124 10.92 -2.30 -4.08
CA ARG A 124 11.02 -3.56 -3.36
C ARG A 124 11.67 -3.36 -1.99
N GLY A 125 11.36 -4.22 -1.05
CA GLY A 125 11.95 -4.22 0.29
C GLY A 125 11.22 -5.19 1.21
N ASP A 126 11.49 -5.08 2.50
CA ASP A 126 10.78 -5.83 3.53
C ASP A 126 9.85 -4.90 4.32
N ILE A 127 8.74 -5.45 4.81
CA ILE A 127 7.75 -4.77 5.64
C ILE A 127 7.27 -5.74 6.72
N ALA A 128 7.05 -5.22 7.92
CA ALA A 128 6.42 -5.97 9.01
C ALA A 128 5.00 -5.46 9.22
N PHE A 129 4.07 -6.39 9.37
CA PHE A 129 2.69 -6.15 9.79
C PHE A 129 2.53 -6.70 11.19
N GLU A 130 2.17 -5.84 12.14
CA GLU A 130 1.93 -6.22 13.53
C GLU A 130 0.45 -6.25 13.86
N GLY A 131 0.10 -7.03 14.88
CA GLY A 131 -1.27 -7.06 15.39
C GLY A 131 -2.29 -7.59 14.38
N THR A 132 -1.84 -8.28 13.32
CA THR A 132 -2.76 -8.97 12.41
C THR A 132 -3.46 -10.10 13.16
N ARG A 133 -4.59 -10.56 12.62
CA ARG A 133 -5.35 -11.67 13.24
C ARG A 133 -4.54 -12.97 13.39
N ALA A 134 -3.49 -13.14 12.58
CA ALA A 134 -2.61 -14.30 12.63
C ALA A 134 -1.28 -14.04 13.38
N GLY A 135 -1.15 -12.90 14.06
CA GLY A 135 0.08 -12.44 14.72
C GLY A 135 0.96 -11.59 13.81
N ASP A 136 2.22 -11.42 14.18
CA ASP A 136 3.15 -10.58 13.42
C ASP A 136 3.63 -11.29 12.15
N LEU A 137 3.66 -10.55 11.04
CA LEU A 137 3.96 -11.05 9.71
C LEU A 137 5.06 -10.21 9.07
N ARG A 138 6.17 -10.84 8.68
CA ARG A 138 7.22 -10.20 7.87
C ARG A 138 7.07 -10.61 6.42
N MET A 139 6.98 -9.60 5.56
CA MET A 139 6.76 -9.78 4.13
C MET A 139 7.84 -9.03 3.35
N SER A 140 8.35 -9.65 2.30
CA SER A 140 9.02 -8.93 1.22
C SER A 140 7.95 -8.41 0.26
N TYR A 141 8.00 -7.12 -0.07
CA TYR A 141 7.12 -6.52 -1.06
C TYR A 141 7.85 -6.28 -2.38
N GLN A 142 7.10 -6.35 -3.48
CA GLN A 142 7.55 -5.94 -4.80
C GLN A 142 6.46 -5.15 -5.51
N MET A 143 6.83 -4.00 -6.06
CA MET A 143 5.99 -3.13 -6.85
C MET A 143 6.25 -3.40 -8.34
N LEU A 144 5.19 -3.77 -9.05
CA LEU A 144 5.19 -4.19 -10.44
C LEU A 144 4.35 -3.20 -11.25
N SER A 145 4.99 -2.39 -12.07
CA SER A 145 4.29 -1.46 -12.97
C SER A 145 3.36 -2.22 -13.91
N VAL A 146 2.12 -1.78 -14.02
CA VAL A 146 1.15 -2.39 -14.93
C VAL A 146 1.20 -1.64 -16.26
N LEU A 147 1.63 -2.32 -17.33
CA LEU A 147 1.77 -1.71 -18.66
C LEU A 147 0.43 -1.23 -19.21
N ASP A 148 0.47 -0.16 -20.01
CA ASP A 148 -0.69 0.45 -20.72
C ASP A 148 -1.73 1.10 -19.78
N GLN A 149 -1.33 1.50 -18.57
CA GLN A 149 -2.20 2.00 -17.51
C GLN A 149 -1.83 3.42 -17.10
N ASP A 150 -2.83 4.11 -16.51
CA ASP A 150 -2.76 5.42 -15.86
C ASP A 150 -1.81 5.43 -14.65
N ASP A 151 -0.55 5.06 -14.86
CA ASP A 151 0.53 5.05 -13.87
C ASP A 151 0.24 4.21 -12.62
N SER A 152 -0.42 3.06 -12.81
CA SER A 152 -0.73 2.12 -11.73
C SER A 152 0.34 1.06 -11.53
N ALA A 153 0.51 0.62 -10.29
CA ALA A 153 1.39 -0.48 -9.92
C ALA A 153 0.70 -1.49 -9.01
N LEU A 154 1.03 -2.78 -9.20
CA LEU A 154 0.67 -3.85 -8.28
C LEU A 154 1.73 -3.96 -7.20
N MET A 155 1.34 -3.95 -5.93
CA MET A 155 2.22 -4.29 -4.83
C MET A 155 1.87 -5.68 -4.30
N VAL A 156 2.85 -6.58 -4.36
CA VAL A 156 2.72 -8.00 -4.02
C VAL A 156 3.53 -8.28 -2.77
N PHE A 157 2.95 -8.98 -1.80
CA PHE A 157 3.59 -9.28 -0.52
C PHE A 157 3.81 -10.78 -0.37
N VAL A 158 5.06 -11.19 -0.15
CA VAL A 158 5.45 -12.60 0.01
C VAL A 158 6.11 -12.77 1.37
N PRO A 159 5.79 -13.82 2.15
CA PRO A 159 6.45 -14.07 3.42
C PRO A 159 7.98 -14.11 3.31
N SER A 160 8.67 -13.35 4.16
CA SER A 160 10.14 -13.31 4.18
C SER A 160 10.76 -14.47 4.97
N ASP A 161 9.95 -15.23 5.70
CA ASP A 161 10.37 -16.38 6.50
C ASP A 161 9.25 -17.42 6.69
N GLU A 162 9.61 -18.59 7.23
CA GLU A 162 8.69 -19.72 7.41
C GLU A 162 7.60 -19.46 8.47
N ALA A 163 7.92 -18.65 9.50
CA ALA A 163 6.94 -18.31 10.53
C ALA A 163 5.82 -17.43 9.95
N SER A 164 6.20 -16.45 9.14
CA SER A 164 5.30 -15.55 8.42
C SER A 164 4.52 -16.29 7.36
N ARG A 165 5.12 -17.28 6.69
CA ARG A 165 4.42 -18.17 5.76
C ARG A 165 3.32 -18.95 6.48
N THR A 166 3.66 -19.56 7.61
CA THR A 166 2.70 -20.30 8.43
C THR A 166 1.57 -19.41 8.95
N ALA A 167 1.89 -18.20 9.40
CA ALA A 167 0.90 -17.24 9.86
C ALA A 167 -0.01 -16.76 8.71
N LEU A 168 0.52 -16.53 7.51
CA LEU A 168 -0.27 -16.17 6.34
C LEU A 168 -1.22 -17.30 5.93
N ASP A 169 -0.78 -18.56 5.99
CA ASP A 169 -1.64 -19.72 5.71
C ASP A 169 -2.80 -19.86 6.72
N ARG A 170 -2.55 -19.56 7.99
CA ARG A 170 -3.60 -19.48 9.03
C ARG A 170 -4.59 -18.35 8.71
N LEU A 171 -4.07 -17.16 8.41
CA LEU A 171 -4.91 -16.01 8.05
C LEU A 171 -5.83 -16.32 6.87
N ARG A 172 -5.28 -16.94 5.82
CA ARG A 172 -6.04 -17.37 4.64
C ARG A 172 -7.11 -18.39 5.00
N SER A 173 -6.78 -19.38 5.84
CA SER A 173 -7.74 -20.41 6.28
C SER A 173 -8.89 -19.79 7.08
N ASP A 174 -8.59 -18.86 7.98
CA ASP A 174 -9.60 -18.16 8.78
C ASP A 174 -10.55 -17.32 7.91
N LEU A 175 -10.00 -16.62 6.90
CA LEU A 175 -10.81 -15.85 5.96
C LEU A 175 -11.73 -16.75 5.10
N ALA A 176 -11.24 -17.92 4.67
CA ALA A 176 -12.04 -18.87 3.92
C ALA A 176 -13.21 -19.43 4.75
N VAL A 177 -12.98 -19.75 6.03
CA VAL A 177 -14.03 -20.20 6.95
C VAL A 177 -15.09 -19.12 7.15
N ASN A 178 -14.68 -17.85 7.31
CA ASN A 178 -15.59 -16.73 7.47
C ASN A 178 -16.42 -16.44 6.20
N ALA A 179 -15.86 -16.66 5.01
CA ALA A 179 -16.57 -16.50 3.75
C ALA A 179 -17.68 -17.55 3.56
N VAL A 180 -17.46 -18.78 4.03
CA VAL A 180 -18.46 -19.88 3.98
C VAL A 180 -19.57 -19.69 5.04
N ALA A 181 -19.27 -18.98 6.13
CA ALA A 181 -20.20 -18.74 7.23
C ALA A 181 -21.10 -17.50 7.05
N ALA A 182 -20.89 -16.68 6.00
CA ALA A 182 -21.74 -15.52 5.70
C ALA A 182 -23.09 -15.97 5.08
N PRO A 183 -24.24 -15.50 5.59
CA PRO A 183 -25.58 -15.93 5.16
C PRO A 183 -26.01 -15.36 3.80
#